data_AF-A0A0J7ZD93-F1
#
_entry.id   AF-A0A0J7ZD93-F1
#
_cell.length_a   1.000
_cell.length_b   1.000
_cell.length_c   1.000
_cell.angle_alpha   90.00
_cell.angle_beta   90.00
_cell.angle_gamma   90.00
#
_symmetry.space_group_name_H-M   'P 1'
#
loop_
_entity.id
_entity.type
_entity.pdbx_description
1 polymer ?
#
loop_
_entity_poly.entity_id
_entity_poly.type
_entity_poly.pdbx_seq_one_letter_code
_entity_poly.pdbx_strand_id
1 'polypeptide(L)'
;MTWNEDSGTVSRAFDDWKWNDRENRAFLRLSTQWSDKAYQQTWNEAEESFAARFDPDRHYGDEHLDIFEDAVDGLWPHSYAWITEASVVKNAVTAFEVYLEKALEEALGSALILDGKQHTIKLATPPKFESPGWKTLVSSHKVLGTEVETDEVSWARELRHLLTHQNGVLRSEDALTRFRNQDAERGQDEIDRAHVGGKVPLGVPRVLTILDSLAAVIRTADAPAWALCWSRPRRERWEEVITKLYEQKCIVLVSA
;
A
#
# COMPACT_ATOMS: atom_id res chain seq x y z
N MET A 1 -9.86 -5.31 -19.58
CA MET A 1 -9.51 -6.62 -18.98
C MET A 1 -10.58 -6.94 -17.98
N THR A 2 -11.27 -8.05 -18.22
CA THR A 2 -12.56 -8.40 -17.64
C THR A 2 -12.41 -9.00 -16.25
N TRP A 3 -12.98 -8.28 -15.29
CA TRP A 3 -13.08 -8.59 -13.87
C TRP A 3 -14.14 -9.68 -13.65
N ASN A 4 -14.19 -10.29 -12.47
CA ASN A 4 -15.21 -11.26 -12.09
C ASN A 4 -16.57 -10.54 -11.85
N GLU A 5 -17.14 -9.96 -12.90
CA GLU A 5 -18.43 -9.25 -12.94
C GLU A 5 -19.63 -10.19 -13.14
N ASP A 6 -19.39 -11.49 -13.34
CA ASP A 6 -20.41 -12.44 -13.81
C ASP A 6 -21.63 -12.57 -12.87
N SER A 7 -21.55 -12.11 -11.61
CA SER A 7 -22.68 -12.04 -10.66
C SER A 7 -23.15 -10.63 -10.30
N GLY A 8 -22.40 -9.56 -10.61
CA GLY A 8 -22.77 -8.17 -10.32
C GLY A 8 -22.82 -7.76 -8.84
N THR A 9 -22.27 -8.54 -7.90
CA THR A 9 -22.41 -8.29 -6.45
C THR A 9 -21.08 -8.36 -5.70
N VAL A 10 -20.71 -7.28 -5.01
CA VAL A 10 -19.47 -7.12 -4.20
C VAL A 10 -19.78 -6.52 -2.83
N SER A 11 -18.86 -6.63 -1.87
CA SER A 11 -19.03 -5.98 -0.55
C SER A 11 -18.90 -4.45 -0.65
N ARG A 12 -19.40 -3.72 0.36
CA ARG A 12 -19.16 -2.27 0.46
C ARG A 12 -17.69 -1.97 0.69
N ALA A 13 -17.00 -2.83 1.46
CA ALA A 13 -15.56 -2.73 1.68
C ALA A 13 -14.79 -2.75 0.35
N PHE A 14 -15.20 -3.59 -0.60
CA PHE A 14 -14.57 -3.69 -1.91
C PHE A 14 -14.76 -2.43 -2.75
N ASP A 15 -15.94 -1.80 -2.70
CA ASP A 15 -16.19 -0.55 -3.39
C ASP A 15 -15.37 0.62 -2.82
N ASP A 16 -15.27 0.72 -1.49
CA ASP A 16 -14.37 1.68 -0.83
C ASP A 16 -12.91 1.47 -1.26
N TRP A 17 -12.46 0.21 -1.29
CA TRP A 17 -11.10 -0.11 -1.70
C TRP A 17 -10.80 0.26 -3.16
N LYS A 18 -11.74 0.04 -4.09
CA LYS A 18 -11.57 0.42 -5.50
C LYS A 18 -11.24 1.90 -5.67
N TRP A 19 -11.90 2.77 -4.89
CA TRP A 19 -11.61 4.20 -4.93
C TRP A 19 -10.20 4.48 -4.47
N ASN A 20 -9.77 3.89 -3.35
CA ASN A 20 -8.39 4.02 -2.86
C ASN A 20 -7.36 3.49 -3.87
N ASP A 21 -7.57 2.34 -4.51
CA ASP A 21 -6.64 1.81 -5.52
C ASP A 21 -6.55 2.75 -6.74
N ARG A 22 -7.69 3.25 -7.23
CA ARG A 22 -7.74 4.22 -8.34
C ARG A 22 -7.04 5.52 -7.99
N GLU A 23 -7.28 6.05 -6.80
CA GLU A 23 -6.65 7.27 -6.31
C GLU A 23 -5.14 7.11 -6.18
N ASN A 24 -4.65 6.00 -5.62
CA ASN A 24 -3.21 5.72 -5.53
C ASN A 24 -2.53 5.64 -6.90
N ARG A 25 -3.17 4.96 -7.87
CA ARG A 25 -2.67 4.90 -9.27
C ARG A 25 -2.70 6.25 -9.94
N ALA A 26 -3.75 7.03 -9.72
CA ALA A 26 -3.87 8.39 -10.27
C ALA A 26 -2.82 9.32 -9.67
N PHE A 27 -2.62 9.27 -8.35
CA PHE A 27 -1.59 10.04 -7.64
C PHE A 27 -0.20 9.70 -8.17
N LEU A 28 0.16 8.41 -8.29
CA LEU A 28 1.45 8.02 -8.86
C LEU A 28 1.64 8.61 -10.26
N ARG A 29 0.68 8.37 -11.17
CA ARG A 29 0.77 8.80 -12.57
C ARG A 29 0.82 10.33 -12.72
N LEU A 30 -0.08 11.04 -12.04
CA LEU A 30 -0.17 12.49 -12.16
C LEU A 30 1.03 13.17 -11.50
N SER A 31 1.48 12.70 -10.34
CA SER A 31 2.66 13.24 -9.66
C SER A 31 3.91 13.08 -10.52
N THR A 32 4.13 11.92 -11.14
CA THR A 32 5.25 11.72 -12.08
C THR A 32 5.14 12.68 -13.28
N GLN A 33 3.98 12.76 -13.92
CA GLN A 33 3.78 13.65 -15.08
C GLN A 33 4.00 15.12 -14.75
N TRP A 34 3.53 15.57 -13.58
CA TRP A 34 3.68 16.96 -13.16
C TRP A 34 5.10 17.27 -12.72
N SER A 35 5.76 16.35 -12.00
CA SER A 35 7.14 16.55 -11.58
C SER A 35 8.08 16.60 -12.77
N ASP A 36 7.94 15.69 -13.74
CA ASP A 36 8.81 15.66 -14.92
C ASP A 36 8.74 16.99 -15.68
N LYS A 37 7.52 17.51 -15.86
CA LYS A 37 7.31 18.81 -16.52
C LYS A 37 7.89 19.96 -15.70
N ALA A 38 7.64 19.97 -14.39
CA ALA A 38 8.10 21.05 -13.51
C ALA A 38 9.64 21.10 -13.46
N TYR A 39 10.30 19.96 -13.24
CA TYR A 39 11.76 19.90 -13.19
C TYR A 39 12.40 20.23 -14.53
N GLN A 40 11.84 19.76 -15.66
CA GLN A 40 12.36 20.15 -16.98
C GLN A 40 12.24 21.65 -17.21
N GLN A 41 11.11 22.26 -16.81
CA GLN A 41 10.92 23.70 -16.93
C GLN A 41 11.94 24.46 -16.06
N THR A 42 12.07 24.10 -14.78
CA THR A 42 13.02 24.74 -13.86
C THR A 42 14.46 24.57 -14.33
N TRP A 43 14.81 23.41 -14.89
CA TRP A 43 16.12 23.16 -15.48
C TRP A 43 16.40 24.11 -16.64
N ASN A 44 15.47 24.21 -17.61
CA ASN A 44 15.61 25.10 -18.75
C ASN A 44 15.72 26.57 -18.32
N GLU A 45 14.91 26.99 -17.34
CA GLU A 45 14.97 28.35 -16.79
C GLU A 45 16.31 28.65 -16.11
N ALA A 46 16.89 27.67 -15.40
CA ALA A 46 18.21 27.79 -14.80
C ALA A 46 19.32 27.90 -15.85
N GLU A 47 19.29 27.06 -16.90
CA GLU A 47 20.23 27.14 -18.03
C GLU A 47 20.13 28.48 -18.76
N GLU A 48 18.93 28.95 -19.07
CA GLU A 48 18.70 30.23 -19.75
C GLU A 48 19.18 31.42 -18.90
N SER A 49 18.87 31.40 -17.61
CA SER A 49 19.30 32.42 -16.64
C SER A 49 20.82 32.50 -16.54
N PHE A 50 21.49 31.34 -16.49
CA PHE A 50 22.93 31.26 -16.46
C PHE A 50 23.57 31.71 -17.79
N ALA A 51 23.04 31.23 -18.92
CA ALA A 51 23.55 31.59 -20.25
C ALA A 51 23.50 33.11 -20.49
N ALA A 52 22.48 33.80 -19.99
CA ALA A 52 22.33 35.25 -20.10
C ALA A 52 23.42 36.04 -19.35
N ARG A 53 24.07 35.44 -18.34
CA ARG A 53 25.11 36.07 -17.50
C ARG A 53 26.48 35.41 -17.60
N PHE A 54 26.64 34.42 -18.48
CA PHE A 54 27.85 33.63 -18.60
C PHE A 54 29.04 34.50 -19.02
N ASP A 55 30.18 34.25 -18.37
CA ASP A 55 31.45 34.93 -18.61
C ASP A 55 32.54 33.88 -18.44
N PRO A 56 33.25 33.49 -19.52
CA PRO A 56 34.25 32.43 -19.48
C PRO A 56 35.47 32.78 -18.61
N ASP A 57 35.69 34.07 -18.30
CA ASP A 57 36.79 34.49 -17.42
C ASP A 57 36.41 34.37 -15.94
N ARG A 58 35.13 34.17 -15.62
CA ARG A 58 34.59 34.18 -14.25
C ARG A 58 33.83 32.91 -13.86
N HIS A 59 33.37 32.13 -14.83
CA HIS A 59 32.49 31.00 -14.62
C HIS A 59 33.06 29.70 -15.18
N TYR A 60 32.76 28.59 -14.52
CA TYR A 60 33.18 27.24 -14.86
C TYR A 60 32.21 26.55 -15.84
N GLY A 61 30.97 27.04 -15.95
CA GLY A 61 29.97 26.58 -16.91
C GLY A 61 28.87 25.68 -16.31
N ASP A 62 29.02 25.26 -15.07
CA ASP A 62 28.10 24.38 -14.34
C ASP A 62 27.28 25.11 -13.27
N GLU A 63 27.44 26.42 -13.11
CA GLU A 63 26.73 27.20 -12.08
C GLU A 63 25.21 27.31 -12.33
N HIS A 64 24.70 26.80 -13.46
CA HIS A 64 23.26 26.58 -13.65
C HIS A 64 22.73 25.50 -12.69
N LEU A 65 23.58 24.57 -12.23
CA LEU A 65 23.24 23.56 -11.22
C LEU A 65 22.88 24.21 -9.88
N ASP A 66 23.64 25.21 -9.43
CA ASP A 66 23.35 25.93 -8.19
C ASP A 66 22.03 26.70 -8.29
N ILE A 67 21.76 27.35 -9.43
CA ILE A 67 20.48 28.04 -9.68
C ILE A 67 19.32 27.05 -9.63
N PHE A 68 19.50 25.87 -10.25
CA PHE A 68 18.50 24.82 -10.23
C PHE A 68 18.28 24.28 -8.81
N GLU A 69 19.36 23.97 -8.08
CA GLU A 69 19.30 23.46 -6.70
C GLU A 69 18.56 24.42 -5.77
N ASP A 70 18.87 25.71 -5.85
CA ASP A 70 18.17 26.78 -5.13
C ASP A 70 16.68 26.83 -5.53
N ALA A 71 16.37 26.71 -6.83
CA ALA A 71 15.00 26.79 -7.33
C ALA A 71 14.14 25.58 -6.90
N VAL A 72 14.75 24.41 -6.67
CA VAL A 72 14.05 23.22 -6.19
C VAL A 72 14.18 23.00 -4.67
N ASP A 73 14.79 23.93 -3.94
CA ASP A 73 15.05 23.85 -2.49
C ASP A 73 15.72 22.50 -2.10
N GLY A 74 16.64 22.01 -2.94
CA GLY A 74 17.32 20.72 -2.74
C GLY A 74 16.44 19.47 -2.93
N LEU A 75 15.17 19.62 -3.33
CA LEU A 75 14.29 18.49 -3.66
C LEU A 75 14.54 18.04 -5.11
N TRP A 76 15.60 17.27 -5.30
CA TRP A 76 15.97 16.74 -6.61
C TRP A 76 14.93 15.76 -7.19
N PRO A 77 14.86 15.59 -8.53
CA PRO A 77 13.86 14.74 -9.18
C PRO A 77 13.79 13.31 -8.65
N HIS A 78 14.95 12.67 -8.44
CA HIS A 78 15.02 11.30 -7.90
C HIS A 78 14.47 11.22 -6.47
N SER A 79 14.70 12.26 -5.66
CA SER A 79 14.21 12.34 -4.28
C SER A 79 12.69 12.52 -4.24
N TYR A 80 12.15 13.37 -5.12
CA TYR A 80 10.70 13.54 -5.27
C TYR A 80 10.02 12.26 -5.77
N ALA A 81 10.60 11.61 -6.79
CA ALA A 81 10.10 10.34 -7.31
C ALA A 81 10.03 9.28 -6.20
N TRP A 82 11.11 9.14 -5.43
CA TRP A 82 11.17 8.21 -4.31
C TRP A 82 10.10 8.50 -3.24
N ILE A 83 9.90 9.76 -2.85
CA ILE A 83 8.87 10.15 -1.87
C ILE A 83 7.47 9.79 -2.37
N THR A 84 7.20 10.06 -3.66
CA THR A 84 5.92 9.76 -4.31
C THR A 84 5.66 8.26 -4.30
N GLU A 85 6.61 7.47 -4.80
CA GLU A 85 6.54 6.01 -4.86
C GLU A 85 6.36 5.38 -3.46
N ALA A 86 7.15 5.84 -2.48
CA ALA A 86 7.07 5.35 -1.11
C ALA A 86 5.70 5.67 -0.48
N SER A 87 5.14 6.85 -0.78
CA SER A 87 3.83 7.27 -0.29
C SER A 87 2.71 6.40 -0.85
N VAL A 88 2.77 6.07 -2.15
CA VAL A 88 1.82 5.15 -2.79
C VAL A 88 1.86 3.76 -2.16
N VAL A 89 3.06 3.20 -1.94
CA VAL A 89 3.20 1.88 -1.31
C VAL A 89 2.61 1.88 0.11
N LYS A 90 2.93 2.90 0.92
CA LYS A 90 2.39 3.03 2.29
C LYS A 90 0.87 3.09 2.28
N ASN A 91 0.29 3.96 1.45
CA ASN A 91 -1.16 4.15 1.36
C ASN A 91 -1.87 2.90 0.84
N ALA A 92 -1.30 2.21 -0.15
CA ALA A 92 -1.87 1.00 -0.72
C ALA A 92 -1.94 -0.15 0.28
N VAL A 93 -0.86 -0.38 1.04
CA VAL A 93 -0.83 -1.41 2.08
C VAL A 93 -1.82 -1.08 3.20
N THR A 94 -1.92 0.19 3.60
CA THR A 94 -2.92 0.61 4.59
C THR A 94 -4.36 0.42 4.07
N ALA A 95 -4.65 0.83 2.83
CA ALA A 95 -5.97 0.63 2.23
C ALA A 95 -6.34 -0.85 2.11
N PHE A 96 -5.34 -1.72 1.85
CA PHE A 96 -5.50 -3.17 1.86
C PHE A 96 -5.85 -3.71 3.25
N GLU A 97 -5.11 -3.31 4.29
CA GLU A 97 -5.40 -3.71 5.69
C GLU A 97 -6.81 -3.26 6.13
N VAL A 98 -7.19 -2.02 5.80
CA VAL A 98 -8.53 -1.46 6.08
C VAL A 98 -9.63 -2.23 5.34
N TYR A 99 -9.38 -2.61 4.07
CA TYR A 99 -10.31 -3.46 3.33
C TYR A 99 -10.54 -4.79 4.06
N LEU A 100 -9.47 -5.48 4.47
CA LEU A 100 -9.59 -6.79 5.12
C LEU A 100 -10.40 -6.70 6.41
N GLU A 101 -10.22 -5.64 7.18
CA GLU A 101 -11.01 -5.34 8.39
C GLU A 101 -12.48 -5.11 8.06
N LYS A 102 -12.78 -4.14 7.20
CA LYS A 102 -14.16 -3.78 6.82
C LYS A 102 -14.92 -4.96 6.20
N ALA A 103 -14.26 -5.75 5.36
CA ALA A 103 -14.88 -6.93 4.74
C ALA A 103 -15.27 -7.98 5.78
N LEU A 104 -14.44 -8.17 6.82
CA LEU A 104 -14.77 -9.05 7.93
C LEU A 104 -15.88 -8.47 8.80
N GLU A 105 -15.88 -7.16 9.09
CA GLU A 105 -16.96 -6.54 9.85
C GLU A 105 -18.31 -6.65 9.13
N GLU A 106 -18.32 -6.45 7.81
CA GLU A 106 -19.51 -6.64 6.98
C GLU A 106 -19.97 -8.09 6.99
N ALA A 107 -19.05 -9.05 6.83
CA ALA A 107 -19.35 -10.47 6.92
C ALA A 107 -19.90 -10.87 8.30
N LEU A 108 -19.25 -10.36 9.36
CA LEU A 108 -19.62 -10.20 10.78
C LEU A 108 -21.12 -10.07 11.07
N GLY A 109 -21.74 -9.13 10.37
CA GLY A 109 -22.96 -8.53 10.87
C GLY A 109 -22.78 -7.94 12.28
N SER A 110 -23.90 -7.51 12.88
CA SER A 110 -23.87 -6.75 14.14
C SER A 110 -24.32 -7.54 15.37
N ALA A 111 -24.99 -8.69 15.23
CA ALA A 111 -25.50 -9.43 16.39
C ALA A 111 -25.77 -10.93 16.17
N LEU A 112 -25.63 -11.69 17.26
CA LEU A 112 -26.00 -13.11 17.42
C LEU A 112 -26.93 -13.26 18.63
N ILE A 113 -27.91 -14.16 18.58
CA ILE A 113 -28.67 -14.56 19.77
C ILE A 113 -28.06 -15.86 20.32
N LEU A 114 -27.57 -15.82 21.55
CA LEU A 114 -27.03 -16.98 22.27
C LEU A 114 -27.72 -17.05 23.64
N ASP A 115 -28.23 -18.22 24.02
CA ASP A 115 -28.96 -18.43 25.28
C ASP A 115 -30.10 -17.42 25.54
N GLY A 116 -30.79 -17.02 24.47
CA GLY A 116 -31.89 -16.05 24.55
C GLY A 116 -31.44 -14.60 24.76
N LYS A 117 -30.14 -14.31 24.73
CA LYS A 117 -29.56 -12.96 24.83
C LYS A 117 -28.93 -12.53 23.52
N GLN A 118 -29.05 -11.25 23.20
CA GLN A 118 -28.39 -10.65 22.04
C GLN A 118 -26.94 -10.31 22.41
N HIS A 119 -26.01 -10.76 21.60
CA HIS A 119 -24.58 -10.46 21.69
C HIS A 119 -24.15 -9.74 20.42
N THR A 120 -23.33 -8.70 20.58
CA THR A 120 -22.63 -8.06 19.46
C THR A 120 -21.35 -8.84 19.16
N ILE A 121 -21.12 -9.18 17.91
CA ILE A 121 -19.87 -9.80 17.45
C ILE A 121 -18.91 -8.68 17.08
N LYS A 122 -17.66 -8.74 17.58
CA LYS A 122 -16.59 -7.82 17.18
C LYS A 122 -15.33 -8.58 16.86
N LEU A 123 -14.52 -8.04 15.95
CA LEU A 123 -13.15 -8.53 15.76
C LEU A 123 -12.34 -8.32 17.04
N ALA A 124 -11.46 -9.27 17.35
CA ALA A 124 -10.60 -9.20 18.50
C ALA A 124 -9.49 -8.17 18.25
N THR A 125 -9.51 -7.10 19.04
CA THR A 125 -8.49 -6.05 19.01
C THR A 125 -7.57 -6.16 20.22
N PRO A 126 -6.25 -5.88 20.07
CA PRO A 126 -5.36 -5.81 21.21
C PRO A 126 -5.78 -4.69 22.18
N PRO A 127 -5.48 -4.81 23.49
CA PRO A 127 -5.80 -3.75 24.45
C PRO A 127 -5.17 -2.41 24.03
N LYS A 128 -5.96 -1.33 24.06
CA LYS A 128 -5.60 0.04 23.65
C LYS A 128 -5.52 0.28 22.12
N PHE A 129 -5.93 -0.67 21.29
CA PHE A 129 -5.99 -0.49 19.85
C PHE A 129 -7.45 -0.52 19.37
N GLU A 130 -7.76 0.32 18.38
CA GLU A 130 -9.09 0.40 17.77
C GLU A 130 -9.26 -0.63 16.64
N SER A 131 -8.17 -1.02 15.98
CA SER A 131 -8.17 -2.00 14.89
C SER A 131 -7.58 -3.35 15.31
N PRO A 132 -8.02 -4.45 14.67
CA PRO A 132 -7.44 -5.78 14.88
C PRO A 132 -5.99 -5.84 14.40
N GLY A 133 -5.19 -6.69 15.05
CA GLY A 133 -3.84 -6.95 14.60
C GLY A 133 -3.82 -7.76 13.30
N TRP A 134 -2.73 -7.64 12.53
CA TRP A 134 -2.54 -8.40 11.28
C TRP A 134 -2.82 -9.90 11.39
N LYS A 135 -2.33 -10.53 12.46
CA LYS A 135 -2.55 -11.97 12.70
C LYS A 135 -4.04 -12.31 12.82
N THR A 136 -4.82 -11.44 13.45
CA THR A 136 -6.28 -11.59 13.55
C THR A 136 -6.93 -11.51 12.17
N LEU A 137 -6.54 -10.54 11.34
CA LEU A 137 -7.05 -10.40 9.98
C LEU A 137 -6.75 -11.64 9.12
N VAL A 138 -5.48 -12.07 9.08
CA VAL A 138 -5.05 -13.26 8.32
C VAL A 138 -5.79 -14.51 8.77
N SER A 139 -5.85 -14.74 10.09
CA SER A 139 -6.48 -15.94 10.64
C SER A 139 -7.99 -15.94 10.36
N SER A 140 -8.63 -14.77 10.44
CA SER A 140 -10.06 -14.63 10.13
C SER A 140 -10.37 -14.91 8.66
N HIS A 141 -9.63 -14.29 7.74
CA HIS A 141 -9.78 -14.54 6.30
C HIS A 141 -9.50 -16.00 5.94
N LYS A 142 -8.54 -16.64 6.62
CA LYS A 142 -8.28 -18.09 6.45
C LYS A 142 -9.48 -18.95 6.87
N VAL A 143 -10.20 -18.60 7.94
CA VAL A 143 -11.45 -19.28 8.32
C VAL A 143 -12.54 -19.11 7.25
N LEU A 144 -12.59 -17.94 6.60
CA LEU A 144 -13.48 -17.69 5.46
C LEU A 144 -13.05 -18.44 4.18
N GLY A 145 -11.87 -19.07 4.19
CA GLY A 145 -11.34 -19.88 3.10
C GLY A 145 -10.47 -19.10 2.10
N THR A 146 -9.92 -17.96 2.51
CA THR A 146 -9.12 -17.08 1.65
C THR A 146 -7.72 -16.90 2.23
N GLU A 147 -6.71 -17.06 1.38
CA GLU A 147 -5.31 -16.81 1.74
C GLU A 147 -4.97 -15.35 1.39
N VAL A 148 -4.75 -14.52 2.42
CA VAL A 148 -4.48 -13.09 2.25
C VAL A 148 -3.03 -12.71 2.55
N GLU A 149 -2.26 -13.62 3.15
CA GLU A 149 -0.83 -13.44 3.42
C GLU A 149 0.00 -14.21 2.38
N THR A 150 0.03 -13.70 1.15
CA THR A 150 0.97 -14.22 0.15
C THR A 150 2.39 -13.70 0.42
N ASP A 151 3.38 -14.28 -0.26
CA ASP A 151 4.77 -13.82 -0.17
C ASP A 151 4.90 -12.34 -0.59
N GLU A 152 4.17 -11.93 -1.64
CA GLU A 152 4.14 -10.56 -2.15
C GLU A 152 3.47 -9.59 -1.18
N VAL A 153 2.36 -10.00 -0.52
CA VAL A 153 1.71 -9.19 0.51
C VAL A 153 2.64 -9.04 1.70
N SER A 154 3.25 -10.14 2.17
CA SER A 154 4.21 -10.13 3.27
C SER A 154 5.37 -9.19 2.98
N TRP A 155 5.96 -9.31 1.80
CA TRP A 155 7.04 -8.46 1.33
C TRP A 155 6.62 -6.98 1.25
N ALA A 156 5.43 -6.68 0.70
CA ALA A 156 4.93 -5.30 0.60
C ALA A 156 4.68 -4.67 1.98
N ARG A 157 4.19 -5.45 2.95
CA ARG A 157 3.95 -4.99 4.32
C ARG A 157 5.25 -4.68 5.06
N GLU A 158 6.26 -5.54 4.91
CA GLU A 158 7.59 -5.28 5.48
C GLU A 158 8.26 -4.09 4.80
N LEU A 159 8.09 -3.92 3.48
CA LEU A 159 8.54 -2.72 2.79
C LEU A 159 7.85 -1.48 3.36
N ARG A 160 6.53 -1.49 3.55
CA ARG A 160 5.80 -0.38 4.20
C ARG A 160 6.33 -0.10 5.61
N HIS A 161 6.73 -1.12 6.38
CA HIS A 161 7.40 -0.95 7.67
C HIS A 161 8.77 -0.26 7.52
N LEU A 162 9.61 -0.70 6.58
CA LEU A 162 10.89 -0.06 6.27
C LEU A 162 10.71 1.42 5.86
N LEU A 163 9.77 1.69 4.96
CA LEU A 163 9.46 3.04 4.46
C LEU A 163 8.93 3.95 5.57
N THR A 164 8.17 3.42 6.53
CA THR A 164 7.55 4.21 7.60
C THR A 164 8.52 4.50 8.73
N HIS A 165 9.27 3.49 9.20
CA HIS A 165 10.06 3.61 10.43
C HIS A 165 11.54 3.89 10.20
N GLN A 166 12.04 3.57 9.01
CA GLN A 166 13.45 3.76 8.67
C GLN A 166 13.62 4.75 7.51
N ASN A 167 12.52 5.42 7.09
CA ASN A 167 12.50 6.28 5.91
C ASN A 167 13.09 5.58 4.66
N GLY A 168 12.88 4.26 4.56
CA GLY A 168 13.41 3.43 3.49
C GLY A 168 14.90 3.13 3.53
N VAL A 169 15.63 3.54 4.56
CA VAL A 169 17.08 3.33 4.67
C VAL A 169 17.39 1.84 4.91
N LEU A 170 18.21 1.26 4.05
CA LEU A 170 18.68 -0.12 4.13
C LEU A 170 19.83 -0.23 5.12
N ARG A 171 19.56 -0.65 6.36
CA ARG A 171 20.55 -0.66 7.45
C ARG A 171 21.41 -1.92 7.56
N SER A 172 21.15 -2.95 6.76
CA SER A 172 21.87 -4.22 6.78
C SER A 172 21.95 -4.85 5.40
N GLU A 173 22.89 -5.77 5.21
CA GLU A 173 23.03 -6.59 4.00
C GLU A 173 21.79 -7.46 3.75
N ASP A 174 21.13 -7.94 4.81
CA ASP A 174 19.88 -8.68 4.71
C ASP A 174 18.75 -7.80 4.14
N ALA A 175 18.65 -6.55 4.63
CA ALA A 175 17.67 -5.60 4.11
C ALA A 175 17.96 -5.24 2.66
N LEU A 176 19.24 -5.04 2.32
CA LEU A 176 19.67 -4.80 0.94
C LEU A 176 19.27 -5.98 0.05
N THR A 177 19.66 -7.20 0.40
CA THR A 177 19.34 -8.42 -0.37
C THR A 177 17.83 -8.59 -0.56
N ARG A 178 17.04 -8.28 0.47
CA ARG A 178 15.59 -8.48 0.47
C ARG A 178 14.82 -7.44 -0.36
N PHE A 179 15.22 -6.18 -0.27
CA PHE A 179 14.44 -5.07 -0.83
C PHE A 179 15.05 -4.47 -2.10
N ARG A 180 16.27 -4.88 -2.46
CA ARG A 180 16.91 -4.47 -3.70
C ARG A 180 16.06 -4.83 -4.91
N ASN A 181 15.99 -3.89 -5.85
CA ASN A 181 15.29 -4.07 -7.10
C ASN A 181 16.18 -3.65 -8.27
N GLN A 182 16.74 -4.64 -8.96
CA GLN A 182 17.65 -4.41 -10.09
C GLN A 182 16.97 -3.67 -11.26
N ASP A 183 15.67 -3.85 -11.45
CA ASP A 183 14.94 -3.14 -12.51
C ASP A 183 14.74 -1.67 -12.16
N ALA A 184 14.56 -1.34 -10.87
CA ALA A 184 14.49 0.04 -10.41
C ALA A 184 15.86 0.74 -10.44
N GLU A 185 16.95 -0.01 -10.26
CA GLU A 185 18.32 0.49 -10.37
C GLU A 185 18.79 0.69 -11.82
N ARG A 186 18.03 0.17 -12.79
CA ARG A 186 18.46 0.19 -14.19
C ARG A 186 18.50 1.61 -14.72
N GLY A 187 19.69 2.07 -15.11
CA GLY A 187 19.89 3.43 -15.61
C GLY A 187 20.06 4.48 -14.52
N GLN A 188 20.14 4.07 -13.25
CA GLN A 188 20.52 4.96 -12.14
C GLN A 188 22.05 5.05 -12.01
N ASP A 189 22.51 6.22 -11.57
CA ASP A 189 23.90 6.47 -11.20
C ASP A 189 24.32 5.57 -10.03
N GLU A 190 25.62 5.28 -9.92
CA GLU A 190 26.11 4.35 -8.90
C GLU A 190 25.78 4.78 -7.47
N ILE A 191 25.70 6.10 -7.23
CA ILE A 191 25.33 6.70 -5.95
C ILE A 191 23.88 6.44 -5.55
N ASP A 192 23.00 6.24 -6.54
CA ASP A 192 21.55 6.07 -6.34
C ASP A 192 21.14 4.59 -6.24
N ARG A 193 22.08 3.67 -6.50
CA ARG A 193 21.84 2.23 -6.38
C ARG A 193 21.69 1.81 -4.92
N ALA A 194 20.97 0.71 -4.70
CA ALA A 194 20.80 0.17 -3.36
C ALA A 194 22.15 -0.20 -2.74
N HIS A 195 22.42 0.34 -1.56
CA HIS A 195 23.59 0.04 -0.74
C HIS A 195 23.21 0.15 0.74
N VAL A 196 24.02 -0.44 1.62
CA VAL A 196 23.83 -0.31 3.06
C VAL A 196 24.06 1.16 3.47
N GLY A 197 23.04 1.78 4.06
CA GLY A 197 22.97 3.21 4.38
C GLY A 197 22.16 4.04 3.38
N GLY A 198 21.93 3.53 2.17
CA GLY A 198 21.12 4.16 1.14
C GLY A 198 19.62 3.87 1.29
N LYS A 199 18.80 4.59 0.53
CA LYS A 199 17.35 4.33 0.44
C LYS A 199 17.08 3.13 -0.49
N VAL A 200 16.01 2.41 -0.21
CA VAL A 200 15.49 1.36 -1.09
C VAL A 200 15.04 1.94 -2.44
N PRO A 201 15.54 1.45 -3.58
CA PRO A 201 15.00 1.78 -4.90
C PRO A 201 13.63 1.13 -5.08
N LEU A 202 12.63 1.94 -5.43
CA LEU A 202 11.27 1.46 -5.68
C LEU A 202 11.02 1.36 -7.17
N GLY A 203 10.92 2.50 -7.86
CA GLY A 203 10.59 2.59 -9.28
C GLY A 203 9.11 2.33 -9.55
N VAL A 204 8.51 3.13 -10.42
CA VAL A 204 7.11 3.00 -10.86
C VAL A 204 6.70 1.55 -11.19
N PRO A 205 7.45 0.75 -11.97
CA PRO A 205 7.05 -0.62 -12.28
C PRO A 205 6.85 -1.49 -11.04
N ARG A 206 7.71 -1.36 -10.03
CA ARG A 206 7.60 -2.13 -8.79
C ARG A 206 6.39 -1.72 -7.98
N VAL A 207 6.13 -0.41 -7.88
CA VAL A 207 4.96 0.13 -7.17
C VAL A 207 3.68 -0.42 -7.80
N LEU A 208 3.60 -0.43 -9.13
CA LEU A 208 2.46 -1.01 -9.85
C LEU A 208 2.30 -2.51 -9.58
N THR A 209 3.39 -3.28 -9.58
CA THR A 209 3.34 -4.71 -9.22
C THR A 209 2.79 -4.93 -7.81
N ILE A 210 3.20 -4.10 -6.84
CA ILE A 210 2.67 -4.18 -5.47
C ILE A 210 1.16 -3.91 -5.46
N LEU A 211 0.71 -2.85 -6.13
CA LEU A 211 -0.72 -2.52 -6.24
C LEU A 211 -1.51 -3.67 -6.87
N ASP A 212 -0.98 -4.29 -7.92
CA ASP A 212 -1.62 -5.40 -8.62
C ASP A 212 -1.69 -6.66 -7.75
N SER A 213 -0.64 -6.98 -6.99
CA SER A 213 -0.63 -8.10 -6.04
C SER A 213 -1.65 -7.93 -4.92
N LEU A 214 -1.70 -6.75 -4.29
CA LEU A 214 -2.70 -6.44 -3.26
C LEU A 214 -4.12 -6.54 -3.83
N ALA A 215 -4.32 -5.99 -5.03
CA ALA A 215 -5.60 -6.04 -5.73
C ALA A 215 -6.04 -7.48 -6.09
N ALA A 216 -5.10 -8.35 -6.46
CA ALA A 216 -5.39 -9.75 -6.75
C ALA A 216 -5.93 -10.48 -5.51
N VAL A 217 -5.28 -10.27 -4.36
CA VAL A 217 -5.72 -10.86 -3.08
C VAL A 217 -7.09 -10.34 -2.65
N ILE A 218 -7.35 -9.04 -2.83
CA ILE A 218 -8.66 -8.47 -2.49
C ILE A 218 -9.79 -9.09 -3.32
N ARG A 219 -9.55 -9.30 -4.62
CA ARG A 219 -10.54 -9.93 -5.51
C ARG A 219 -10.85 -11.38 -5.11
N THR A 220 -9.88 -12.12 -4.57
CA THR A 220 -10.13 -13.49 -4.08
C THR A 220 -10.79 -13.47 -2.70
N ALA A 221 -10.45 -12.50 -1.85
CA ALA A 221 -11.00 -12.35 -0.51
C ALA A 221 -12.46 -11.86 -0.47
N ASP A 222 -12.87 -11.04 -1.43
CA ASP A 222 -14.21 -10.41 -1.42
C ASP A 222 -15.34 -11.42 -1.55
N ALA A 223 -15.23 -12.36 -2.50
CA ALA A 223 -16.33 -13.26 -2.82
C ALA A 223 -16.78 -14.10 -1.60
N PRO A 224 -15.88 -14.68 -0.77
CA PRO A 224 -16.28 -15.35 0.46
C PRO A 224 -16.86 -14.43 1.53
N ALA A 225 -16.31 -13.23 1.72
CA ALA A 225 -16.82 -12.24 2.67
C ALA A 225 -18.24 -11.78 2.30
N TRP A 226 -18.44 -11.38 1.04
CA TRP A 226 -19.76 -11.00 0.52
C TRP A 226 -20.77 -12.12 0.64
N ALA A 227 -20.39 -13.34 0.24
CA ALA A 227 -21.31 -14.47 0.24
C ALA A 227 -21.75 -14.85 1.67
N LEU A 228 -20.88 -14.68 2.67
CA LEU A 228 -21.25 -14.93 4.07
C LEU A 228 -22.28 -13.91 4.59
N CYS A 229 -22.16 -12.65 4.18
CA CYS A 229 -23.10 -11.59 4.56
C CYS A 229 -24.45 -11.69 3.81
N TRP A 230 -24.41 -11.94 2.50
CA TRP A 230 -25.55 -11.66 1.62
C TRP A 230 -26.15 -12.88 0.91
N SER A 231 -25.50 -14.05 0.93
CA SER A 231 -26.04 -15.26 0.28
C SER A 231 -26.77 -16.18 1.28
N ARG A 232 -28.02 -16.55 0.97
CA ARG A 232 -28.80 -17.51 1.78
C ARG A 232 -28.07 -18.85 2.02
N PRO A 233 -27.45 -19.49 1.00
CA PRO A 233 -26.82 -20.80 1.20
C PRO A 233 -25.55 -20.75 2.06
N ARG A 234 -24.77 -19.65 2.06
CA ARG A 234 -23.57 -19.56 2.92
C ARG A 234 -23.85 -19.04 4.32
N ARG A 235 -25.02 -18.45 4.57
CA ARG A 235 -25.49 -18.18 5.93
C ARG A 235 -25.75 -19.46 6.72
N GLU A 236 -25.94 -20.60 6.06
CA GLU A 236 -25.98 -21.92 6.71
C GLU A 236 -24.63 -22.31 7.33
N ARG A 237 -23.52 -21.79 6.80
CA ARG A 237 -22.16 -21.99 7.35
C ARG A 237 -21.81 -20.96 8.44
N TRP A 238 -22.72 -20.06 8.76
CA TRP A 238 -22.47 -18.94 9.68
C TRP A 238 -22.04 -19.41 11.06
N GLU A 239 -22.77 -20.35 11.65
CA GLU A 239 -22.48 -20.87 12.98
C GLU A 239 -21.11 -21.55 13.03
N GLU A 240 -20.77 -22.33 12.00
CA GLU A 240 -19.45 -22.96 11.88
C GLU A 240 -18.33 -21.92 11.80
N VAL A 241 -18.52 -20.87 10.98
CA VAL A 241 -17.55 -19.78 10.81
C VAL A 241 -17.36 -19.02 12.13
N ILE A 242 -18.44 -18.60 12.78
CA ILE A 242 -18.38 -17.89 14.06
C ILE A 242 -17.71 -18.74 15.14
N THR A 243 -18.04 -20.04 15.21
CA THR A 243 -17.41 -20.98 16.15
C THR A 243 -15.91 -21.04 15.93
N LYS A 244 -15.46 -21.26 14.69
CA LYS A 244 -14.03 -21.30 14.35
C LYS A 244 -13.31 -19.99 14.65
N LEU A 245 -13.93 -18.85 14.33
CA LEU A 245 -13.36 -17.53 14.62
C LEU A 245 -13.23 -17.30 16.13
N TYR A 246 -14.21 -17.72 16.92
CA TYR A 246 -14.18 -17.62 18.37
C TYR A 246 -13.09 -18.52 18.97
N GLU A 247 -13.00 -19.79 18.54
CA GLU A 247 -11.96 -20.73 18.94
C GLU A 247 -10.55 -20.22 18.62
N GLN A 248 -10.38 -19.56 17.48
CA GLN A 248 -9.12 -18.91 17.07
C GLN A 248 -8.88 -17.55 17.73
N LYS A 249 -9.77 -17.11 18.63
CA LYS A 249 -9.70 -15.81 19.32
C LYS A 249 -9.65 -14.62 18.36
N CYS A 250 -10.26 -14.77 17.20
CA CYS A 250 -10.34 -13.74 16.17
C CYS A 250 -11.53 -12.79 16.38
N ILE A 251 -12.54 -13.23 17.14
CA ILE A 251 -13.70 -12.43 17.52
C ILE A 251 -13.93 -12.46 19.03
N VAL A 252 -14.68 -11.49 19.51
CA VAL A 252 -15.22 -11.43 20.87
C VAL A 252 -16.73 -11.24 20.83
N LEU A 253 -17.43 -11.84 21.78
CA LEU A 253 -18.86 -11.68 21.98
C LEU A 253 -19.10 -10.69 23.12
N VAL A 254 -19.73 -9.57 22.81
CA VAL A 254 -20.08 -8.54 23.81
C VAL A 254 -21.57 -8.64 24.08
N SER A 255 -21.95 -8.98 25.32
CA SER A 255 -23.38 -8.96 25.70
C SER A 255 -23.92 -7.55 25.56
N ALA A 256 -25.07 -7.42 24.90
CA ALA A 256 -25.82 -6.16 24.87
C ALA A 256 -26.38 -5.82 26.25
#